data_AF-A0A0N0LGV1-F1
#
_entry.id   AF-A0A0N0LGV1-F1
#
_cell.length_a   1.000
_cell.length_b   1.000
_cell.length_c   1.000
_cell.angle_alpha   90.00
_cell.angle_beta   90.00
_cell.angle_gamma   90.00
#
_symmetry.space_group_name_H-M   'P 1'
#
loop_
_entity.id
_entity.type
_entity.pdbx_description
1 polymer ?
#
loop_
_entity_poly.entity_id
_entity_poly.type
_entity_poly.pdbx_seq_one_letter_code
_entity_poly.pdbx_strand_id
1 'polypeptide(L)'
;MKKLIFIFVLLGMFSCGDYIDKPKNLVDKDIMAEILAEMAINDQATFVYQNKNLESGTRYILKTYKVKPNDFIESFKYYVVKDEMKGIAEEAQKVLIEKDPKADQYIKDKLKKNGVLPTLEK
;
A
#
# COMPACT_ATOMS: atom_id res chain seq x y z
N MET A 1 -42.53 10.74 24.56
CA MET A 1 -41.22 11.39 24.30
C MET A 1 -40.01 10.47 24.47
N LYS A 2 -39.99 9.50 25.40
CA LYS A 2 -38.85 8.56 25.57
C LYS A 2 -38.56 7.65 24.36
N LYS A 3 -39.58 7.26 23.57
CA LYS A 3 -39.42 6.41 22.37
C LYS A 3 -38.75 7.11 21.18
N LEU A 4 -38.89 8.43 21.07
CA LEU A 4 -38.25 9.23 20.00
C LEU A 4 -36.75 9.42 20.24
N ILE A 5 -36.36 9.59 21.50
CA ILE A 5 -34.94 9.67 21.90
C ILE A 5 -34.19 8.40 21.48
N PHE A 6 -34.82 7.23 21.63
CA PHE A 6 -34.22 5.95 21.23
C PHE A 6 -33.95 5.86 19.71
N ILE A 7 -34.86 6.42 18.89
CA ILE A 7 -34.72 6.46 17.43
C ILE A 7 -33.56 7.39 17.02
N PHE A 8 -33.41 8.55 17.67
CA PHE A 8 -32.29 9.46 17.40
C PHE A 8 -30.94 8.89 17.86
N VAL A 9 -30.90 8.14 18.96
CA VAL A 9 -29.69 7.44 19.42
C VAL A 9 -29.30 6.32 18.44
N LEU A 10 -30.27 5.54 17.95
CA LEU A 10 -30.03 4.51 16.93
C LEU A 10 -29.53 5.10 15.61
N LEU A 11 -30.12 6.21 15.14
CA LEU A 11 -29.68 6.89 13.91
C LEU A 11 -28.26 7.45 14.02
N GLY A 12 -27.86 7.92 15.22
CA GLY A 12 -26.48 8.36 15.48
C GLY A 12 -25.45 7.24 15.38
N MET A 13 -25.82 5.99 15.72
CA MET A 13 -24.93 4.83 15.61
C MET A 13 -24.72 4.37 14.15
N PHE A 14 -25.66 4.66 13.25
CA PHE A 14 -25.53 4.35 11.81
C PHE A 14 -24.83 5.45 11.00
N SER A 15 -24.48 6.58 11.62
CA SER A 15 -23.72 7.66 10.95
C SER A 15 -22.22 7.36 10.81
N CYS A 16 -21.77 6.12 11.06
CA CYS A 16 -20.44 5.65 10.70
C CYS A 16 -20.34 5.51 9.17
N GLY A 17 -20.33 6.66 8.48
CA GLY A 17 -19.87 6.74 7.11
C GLY A 17 -18.37 6.49 7.08
N ASP A 18 -17.88 5.99 5.95
CA ASP A 18 -16.44 5.85 5.75
C ASP A 18 -15.75 7.20 5.95
N TYR A 19 -14.65 7.20 6.70
CA TYR A 19 -13.86 8.39 6.98
C TYR A 19 -13.14 8.96 5.73
N ILE A 20 -13.25 8.28 4.59
CA ILE A 20 -12.65 8.68 3.32
C ILE A 20 -13.57 8.33 2.15
N ASP A 21 -13.70 9.26 1.21
CA ASP A 21 -14.41 9.01 -0.05
C ASP A 21 -13.57 8.12 -0.98
N LYS A 22 -14.25 7.27 -1.75
CA LYS A 22 -13.59 6.48 -2.80
C LYS A 22 -13.09 7.42 -3.92
N PRO A 23 -11.78 7.41 -4.26
CA PRO A 23 -11.24 8.19 -5.37
C PRO A 23 -11.93 7.85 -6.70
N LYS A 24 -12.07 8.85 -7.59
CA LYS A 24 -12.67 8.65 -8.93
C LYS A 24 -11.86 7.68 -9.79
N ASN A 25 -10.54 7.80 -9.71
CA ASN A 25 -9.60 6.94 -10.43
C ASN A 25 -8.85 6.07 -9.41
N LEU A 26 -9.58 5.21 -8.71
CA LEU A 26 -8.97 4.28 -7.78
C LEU A 26 -8.06 3.30 -8.55
N VAL A 27 -6.77 3.30 -8.23
CA VAL A 27 -5.78 2.36 -8.79
C VAL A 27 -6.11 0.97 -8.29
N ASP A 28 -6.24 0.00 -9.20
CA ASP A 28 -6.52 -1.40 -8.84
C ASP A 28 -5.46 -1.95 -7.88
N LYS A 29 -5.88 -2.82 -6.95
CA LYS A 29 -5.01 -3.35 -5.89
C LYS A 29 -3.79 -4.09 -6.44
N ASP A 30 -3.98 -4.87 -7.52
CA ASP A 30 -2.90 -5.63 -8.15
C ASP A 30 -1.89 -4.68 -8.81
N ILE A 31 -2.36 -3.62 -9.48
CA ILE A 31 -1.50 -2.58 -10.05
C ILE A 31 -0.77 -1.82 -8.95
N MET A 32 -1.43 -1.53 -7.82
CA MET A 32 -0.78 -0.93 -6.66
C MET A 32 0.32 -1.84 -6.12
N ALA A 33 0.08 -3.16 -6.01
CA ALA A 33 1.06 -4.13 -5.56
C ALA A 33 2.27 -4.20 -6.50
N GLU A 34 2.05 -4.22 -7.82
CA GLU A 34 3.11 -4.17 -8.81
C GLU A 34 3.93 -2.86 -8.73
N ILE A 35 3.26 -1.71 -8.63
CA ILE A 35 3.93 -0.42 -8.46
C ILE A 35 4.80 -0.40 -7.20
N LEU A 36 4.29 -0.90 -6.07
CA LEU A 36 5.06 -0.96 -4.82
C LEU A 36 6.27 -1.89 -4.93
N ALA A 37 6.14 -3.04 -5.61
CA ALA A 37 7.25 -3.93 -5.88
C ALA A 37 8.34 -3.23 -6.73
N GLU A 38 7.96 -2.54 -7.80
CA GLU A 38 8.91 -1.81 -8.64
C GLU A 38 9.54 -0.62 -7.92
N MET A 39 8.77 0.10 -7.09
CA MET A 39 9.29 1.19 -6.26
C MET A 39 10.31 0.67 -5.24
N ALA A 40 10.05 -0.48 -4.61
CA ALA A 40 11.00 -1.10 -3.68
C ALA A 40 12.32 -1.51 -4.36
N ILE A 41 12.26 -2.03 -5.60
CA ILE A 41 13.45 -2.31 -6.39
C ILE A 41 14.19 -1.01 -6.75
N ASN A 42 13.46 0.01 -7.21
CA ASN A 42 14.03 1.30 -7.59
C ASN A 42 14.68 2.02 -6.40
N ASP A 43 14.14 1.87 -5.18
CA ASP A 43 14.72 2.47 -3.98
C ASP A 43 16.16 1.96 -3.72
N GLN A 44 16.48 0.73 -4.14
CA GLN A 44 17.83 0.19 -4.03
C GLN A 44 18.85 0.97 -4.88
N ALA A 45 18.42 1.69 -5.92
CA ALA A 45 19.31 2.52 -6.72
C ALA A 45 19.93 3.67 -5.89
N THR A 46 19.31 4.06 -4.77
CA THR A 46 19.84 5.07 -3.83
C THR A 46 21.18 4.65 -3.22
N PHE A 47 21.41 3.35 -3.02
CA PHE A 47 22.66 2.83 -2.46
C PHE A 47 23.85 3.01 -3.41
N VAL A 48 23.60 2.94 -4.72
CA VAL A 48 24.64 3.08 -5.75
C VAL A 48 24.80 4.54 -6.18
N TYR A 49 23.69 5.26 -6.33
CA TYR A 49 23.66 6.62 -6.85
C TYR A 49 23.31 7.63 -5.76
N GLN A 50 24.20 7.75 -4.78
CA GLN A 50 24.06 8.72 -3.69
C GLN A 50 23.98 10.16 -4.22
N ASN A 51 23.16 10.99 -3.58
CA ASN A 51 22.95 12.41 -3.93
C ASN A 51 22.42 12.66 -5.35
N LYS A 52 21.77 11.66 -5.97
CA LYS A 52 21.05 11.84 -7.23
C LYS A 52 19.54 11.93 -6.98
N ASN A 53 18.88 12.78 -7.76
CA ASN A 53 17.42 12.81 -7.78
C ASN A 53 16.93 11.58 -8.55
N LEU A 54 16.32 10.63 -7.83
CA LEU A 54 15.76 9.39 -8.37
C LEU A 54 14.25 9.47 -8.62
N GLU A 55 13.67 10.68 -8.57
CA GLU A 55 12.27 10.94 -8.93
C GLU A 55 11.96 10.48 -10.37
N SER A 56 12.95 10.49 -11.25
CA SER A 56 12.82 9.94 -12.60
C SER A 56 12.41 8.47 -12.60
N GLY A 57 12.89 7.67 -11.64
CA GLY A 57 12.52 6.26 -11.45
C GLY A 57 11.05 6.14 -11.04
N THR A 58 10.62 6.89 -10.03
CA THR A 58 9.22 6.93 -9.61
C THR A 58 8.29 7.38 -10.75
N ARG A 59 8.66 8.43 -11.50
CA ARG A 59 7.87 8.89 -12.66
C ARG A 59 7.81 7.84 -13.76
N TYR A 60 8.91 7.13 -14.01
CA TYR A 60 8.97 6.07 -15.01
C TYR A 60 8.03 4.93 -14.64
N ILE A 61 8.10 4.43 -13.41
CA ILE A 61 7.23 3.35 -12.89
C ILE A 61 5.75 3.74 -13.07
N LEU A 62 5.33 4.89 -12.53
CA LEU A 62 3.94 5.34 -12.63
C LEU A 62 3.47 5.46 -14.09
N LYS A 63 4.35 5.95 -14.98
CA LYS A 63 4.06 6.06 -16.41
C LYS A 63 3.88 4.69 -17.08
N THR A 64 4.70 3.69 -16.73
CA THR A 64 4.60 2.32 -17.25
C THR A 64 3.22 1.72 -16.95
N TYR A 65 2.71 1.95 -15.74
CA TYR A 65 1.39 1.50 -15.30
C TYR A 65 0.24 2.43 -15.71
N LYS A 66 0.53 3.52 -16.43
CA LYS A 66 -0.45 4.55 -16.84
C LYS A 66 -1.20 5.18 -15.65
N VAL A 67 -0.56 5.23 -14.48
CA VAL A 67 -1.11 5.82 -13.25
C VAL A 67 -0.61 7.25 -13.12
N LYS A 68 -1.52 8.20 -12.87
CA LYS A 68 -1.10 9.57 -12.54
C LYS A 68 -0.63 9.64 -11.09
N PRO A 69 0.32 10.52 -10.76
CA PRO A 69 0.79 10.67 -9.38
C PRO A 69 -0.32 10.92 -8.35
N ASN A 70 -1.30 11.78 -8.68
CA ASN A 70 -2.41 12.06 -7.77
C ASN A 70 -3.33 10.84 -7.59
N ASP A 71 -3.60 10.09 -8.66
CA ASP A 71 -4.43 8.88 -8.59
C ASP A 71 -3.75 7.83 -7.67
N PHE A 72 -2.42 7.69 -7.75
CA PHE A 72 -1.64 6.84 -6.83
C PHE A 72 -1.77 7.31 -5.38
N ILE A 73 -1.53 8.60 -5.11
CA ILE A 73 -1.56 9.16 -3.75
C ILE A 73 -2.96 9.02 -3.12
N GLU A 74 -4.01 9.34 -3.86
CA GLU A 74 -5.39 9.23 -3.39
C GLU A 74 -5.79 7.76 -3.14
N SER A 75 -5.39 6.86 -4.03
CA SER A 75 -5.64 5.42 -3.87
C SER A 75 -4.89 4.84 -2.69
N PHE A 76 -3.62 5.20 -2.50
CA PHE A 76 -2.83 4.78 -1.35
C PHE A 76 -3.49 5.23 -0.04
N LYS A 77 -3.89 6.50 0.07
CA LYS A 77 -4.62 7.01 1.24
C LYS A 77 -5.91 6.24 1.49
N TYR A 78 -6.69 6.00 0.43
CA TYR A 78 -7.92 5.21 0.52
C TYR A 78 -7.65 3.81 1.09
N TYR A 79 -6.66 3.09 0.56
CA TYR A 79 -6.32 1.75 1.02
C TYR A 79 -5.75 1.71 2.44
N VAL A 80 -5.03 2.74 2.88
CA VAL A 80 -4.56 2.85 4.28
C VAL A 80 -5.75 2.99 5.23
N VAL A 81 -6.66 3.92 4.97
CA VAL A 81 -7.84 4.15 5.83
C VAL A 81 -8.77 2.94 5.85
N LYS A 82 -8.82 2.19 4.75
CA LYS A 82 -9.60 0.96 4.62
C LYS A 82 -8.94 -0.29 5.20
N ASP A 83 -7.73 -0.18 5.75
CA ASP A 83 -6.94 -1.31 6.27
C ASP A 83 -6.66 -2.40 5.20
N GLU A 84 -6.60 -2.01 3.93
CA GLU A 84 -6.39 -2.91 2.79
C GLU A 84 -4.92 -3.00 2.36
N MET A 85 -4.07 -2.09 2.84
CA MET A 85 -2.65 -2.02 2.48
C MET A 85 -1.87 -3.28 2.84
N LYS A 86 -2.27 -4.01 3.89
CA LYS A 86 -1.60 -5.26 4.27
C LYS A 86 -1.65 -6.28 3.13
N GLY A 87 -2.83 -6.51 2.54
CA GLY A 87 -2.99 -7.45 1.43
C GLY A 87 -2.23 -7.00 0.17
N ILE A 88 -2.24 -5.70 -0.10
CA ILE A 88 -1.48 -5.12 -1.23
C ILE A 88 0.03 -5.32 -1.03
N ALA A 89 0.53 -5.13 0.19
CA ALA A 89 1.95 -5.34 0.51
C ALA A 89 2.35 -6.83 0.43
N GLU A 90 1.49 -7.74 0.89
CA GLU A 90 1.70 -9.18 0.75
C GLU A 90 1.75 -9.60 -0.72
N GLU A 91 0.89 -9.03 -1.57
CA GLU A 91 0.91 -9.29 -3.01
C GLU A 91 2.17 -8.70 -3.68
N ALA A 92 2.57 -7.49 -3.31
CA ALA A 92 3.81 -6.89 -3.79
C ALA A 92 5.03 -7.77 -3.47
N GLN A 93 5.04 -8.39 -2.28
CA GLN A 93 6.09 -9.34 -1.90
C GLN A 93 6.10 -10.58 -2.81
N LYS A 94 4.94 -11.11 -3.21
CA LYS A 94 4.87 -12.23 -4.17
C LYS A 94 5.41 -11.82 -5.53
N VAL A 95 5.03 -10.65 -6.04
CA VAL A 95 5.56 -10.08 -7.29
C VAL A 95 7.09 -9.99 -7.24
N LEU A 96 7.67 -9.57 -6.11
CA LEU A 96 9.13 -9.55 -5.93
C LEU A 96 9.76 -10.94 -5.99
N ILE A 97 9.14 -11.94 -5.33
CA ILE A 97 9.62 -13.33 -5.34
C ILE A 97 9.55 -13.94 -6.74
N GLU A 98 8.50 -13.63 -7.51
CA GLU A 98 8.38 -14.09 -8.90
C GLU A 98 9.46 -13.47 -9.79
N LYS A 99 9.81 -12.20 -9.57
CA LYS A 99 10.88 -11.50 -10.30
C LYS A 99 12.29 -11.98 -9.88
N ASP A 100 12.50 -12.30 -8.61
CA ASP A 100 13.75 -12.89 -8.10
C ASP A 100 13.46 -14.06 -7.13
N PRO A 101 13.42 -15.31 -7.64
CA PRO A 101 13.16 -16.49 -6.81
C PRO A 101 14.18 -16.70 -5.68
N LYS A 102 15.39 -16.13 -5.78
CA LYS A 102 16.39 -16.22 -4.70
C LYS A 102 16.01 -15.37 -3.49
N ALA A 103 15.17 -14.36 -3.68
CA ALA A 103 14.64 -13.53 -2.60
C ALA A 103 13.85 -14.38 -1.58
N ASP A 104 13.10 -15.39 -2.02
CA ASP A 104 12.34 -16.27 -1.12
C ASP A 104 13.24 -17.02 -0.12
N GLN A 105 14.35 -17.59 -0.61
CA GLN A 105 15.33 -18.25 0.25
C GLN A 105 15.98 -17.26 1.23
N TYR A 106 16.36 -16.08 0.75
CA TYR A 106 16.94 -15.02 1.58
C TYR A 106 15.98 -14.55 2.70
N ILE A 107 14.70 -14.36 2.37
CA ILE A 107 13.67 -13.98 3.34
C ILE A 107 13.49 -15.08 4.39
N LYS A 108 13.36 -16.35 3.96
CA LYS A 108 13.24 -17.50 4.88
C LYS A 108 14.43 -17.60 5.82
N ASP A 109 15.65 -17.37 5.35
CA ASP A 109 16.86 -17.43 6.16
C ASP A 109 16.97 -16.26 7.15
N LYS A 110 16.54 -15.05 6.73
CA LYS A 110 16.45 -13.89 7.62
C LYS A 110 15.40 -14.06 8.71
N LEU A 111 14.22 -14.61 8.38
CA LEU A 111 13.16 -14.91 9.35
C LEU A 111 13.64 -15.92 10.41
N LYS A 112 14.33 -16.97 9.99
CA LYS A 112 14.92 -17.98 10.91
C LYS A 112 15.99 -17.39 11.83
N LYS A 113 16.76 -16.41 11.36
CA LYS A 113 17.84 -15.77 12.15
C LYS A 113 17.33 -14.69 13.11
N ASN A 114 16.30 -13.93 12.74
CA ASN A 114 15.90 -12.73 13.48
C ASN A 114 14.60 -12.86 14.29
N GLY A 115 13.87 -13.98 14.20
CA GLY A 115 12.75 -14.33 15.08
C GLY A 115 11.48 -13.44 15.00
N VAL A 116 11.60 -12.19 14.57
CA VAL A 116 10.50 -11.22 14.47
C VAL A 116 10.82 -10.27 13.30
N LEU A 117 9.91 -10.20 12.31
CA LEU A 117 9.90 -9.10 11.33
C LEU A 117 9.69 -7.79 12.08
N PRO A 118 10.21 -6.63 11.61
CA PRO A 118 9.74 -5.35 12.12
C PRO A 118 8.21 -5.33 12.02
N THR A 119 7.54 -5.40 13.16
CA THR A 119 6.10 -5.26 13.23
C THR A 119 5.77 -3.83 12.90
N LEU A 120 4.92 -3.61 11.89
CA LEU A 120 4.23 -2.34 11.73
C LEU A 120 3.26 -2.25 12.92
N GLU A 121 3.74 -1.71 14.04
CA GLU A 121 2.89 -1.42 15.19
C GLU A 121 1.83 -0.41 14.76
N LYS A 122 0.58 -0.67 15.18
CA LYS A 122 -0.59 0.16 14.90
C LYS A 122 -0.51 1.51 15.58
#